data_AF-A0A366ID38-F1
#
_entry.id   AF-A0A366ID38-F1
#
_cell.length_a   1.000
_cell.length_b   1.000
_cell.length_c   1.000
_cell.angle_alpha   90.00
_cell.angle_beta   90.00
_cell.angle_gamma   90.00
#
_symmetry.space_group_name_H-M   'P 1'
#
loop_
_entity.id
_entity.type
_entity.pdbx_description
1 polymer ?
#
loop_
_entity_poly.entity_id
_entity_poly.type
_entity_poly.pdbx_seq_one_letter_code
_entity_poly.pdbx_strand_id
1 'polypeptide(L)'
;MPDYTLEGANGPVRLAEVFEGRRQLIVYNHMWHPGEEWQCGGCTWFSSQFTRLDFLANWDARFVIVTQGPIDEALDYRRKVGNRMPWYSTANSDFGADVGAPPGGGFALNVFFRDGDTVYRTWSTTSRGVEQVSHVFPLIDVLPWGRQEEWQDSPEGWPQSEAYSRWPDSPDIAALYGETRAT
;
A
#
# COMPACT_ATOMS: atom_id res chain seq x y z
N MET A 1 0.63 -7.95 -19.52
CA MET A 1 1.34 -6.70 -19.19
C MET A 1 2.57 -6.63 -20.08
N PRO A 2 2.91 -5.45 -20.62
CA PRO A 2 4.23 -5.19 -21.20
C PRO A 2 5.39 -5.58 -20.27
N ASP A 3 6.59 -5.71 -20.82
CA ASP A 3 7.82 -5.96 -20.06
C ASP A 3 8.30 -4.65 -19.41
N TYR A 4 7.64 -4.26 -18.32
CA TYR A 4 8.01 -3.05 -17.59
C TYR A 4 9.28 -3.27 -16.78
N THR A 5 10.06 -2.20 -16.67
CA THR A 5 11.11 -2.06 -15.67
C THR A 5 10.61 -1.11 -14.58
N LEU A 6 10.84 -1.48 -13.33
CA LEU A 6 10.62 -0.68 -12.13
C LEU A 6 11.98 -0.40 -11.49
N GLU A 7 12.01 0.42 -10.45
CA GLU A 7 13.20 0.64 -9.64
C GLU A 7 13.03 0.00 -8.27
N GLY A 8 14.02 -0.75 -7.83
CA GLY A 8 14.12 -1.27 -6.47
C GLY A 8 15.38 -0.77 -5.76
N ALA A 9 15.57 -1.17 -4.51
CA ALA A 9 16.71 -0.76 -3.69
C ALA A 9 18.10 -1.08 -4.30
N ASN A 10 18.17 -2.03 -5.24
CA ASN A 10 19.40 -2.44 -5.91
C ASN A 10 19.46 -1.96 -7.39
N GLY A 11 18.62 -1.00 -7.77
CA GLY A 11 18.52 -0.47 -9.13
C GLY A 11 17.33 -1.02 -9.92
N PRO A 12 17.36 -0.89 -11.26
CA PRO A 12 16.28 -1.32 -12.15
C PRO A 12 15.97 -2.82 -12.01
N VAL A 13 14.69 -3.19 -12.08
CA VAL A 13 14.19 -4.57 -11.94
C VAL A 13 13.03 -4.80 -12.89
N ARG A 14 13.01 -5.93 -13.60
CA ARG A 14 11.87 -6.27 -14.47
C ARG A 14 10.64 -6.59 -13.64
N LEU A 15 9.44 -6.26 -14.12
CA LEU A 15 8.19 -6.56 -13.41
C LEU A 15 8.08 -8.06 -13.07
N ALA A 16 8.50 -8.95 -13.98
CA ALA A 16 8.53 -10.38 -13.75
C ALA A 16 9.43 -10.76 -12.54
N GLU A 17 10.55 -10.08 -12.34
CA GLU A 17 11.50 -10.33 -11.26
C GLU A 17 11.01 -9.84 -9.89
N VAL A 18 10.10 -8.86 -9.86
CA VAL A 18 9.42 -8.41 -8.63
C VAL A 18 8.64 -9.54 -7.95
N PHE A 19 8.32 -10.62 -8.66
CA PHE A 19 7.69 -11.79 -8.05
C PHE A 19 8.63 -12.59 -7.14
N GLU A 20 9.96 -12.44 -7.24
CA GLU A 20 10.96 -13.19 -6.46
C GLU A 20 10.71 -14.71 -6.46
N GLY A 21 10.45 -15.27 -7.64
CA GLY A 21 10.20 -16.70 -7.84
C GLY A 21 8.78 -17.17 -7.53
N ARG A 22 7.88 -16.26 -7.11
CA ARG A 22 6.45 -16.56 -6.92
C ARG A 22 5.66 -16.47 -8.22
N ARG A 23 4.48 -17.08 -8.26
CA ARG A 23 3.54 -16.91 -9.38
C ARG A 23 2.52 -15.80 -9.17
N GLN A 24 2.28 -15.38 -7.93
CA GLN A 24 1.26 -14.39 -7.60
C GLN A 24 1.88 -13.18 -6.90
N LEU A 25 1.48 -11.98 -7.33
CA LEU A 25 1.95 -10.73 -6.77
C LEU A 25 0.77 -9.80 -6.47
N ILE A 26 0.66 -9.39 -5.22
CA ILE A 26 -0.19 -8.29 -4.80
C ILE A 26 0.68 -7.04 -4.78
N VAL A 27 0.19 -5.96 -5.37
CA VAL A 27 0.84 -4.66 -5.40
C VAL A 27 -0.12 -3.63 -4.84
N TYR A 28 0.29 -2.94 -3.79
CA TYR A 28 -0.37 -1.71 -3.36
C TYR A 28 0.40 -0.52 -3.89
N ASN A 29 -0.23 0.23 -4.79
CA ASN A 29 0.29 1.47 -5.33
C ASN A 29 0.00 2.61 -4.34
N HIS A 30 1.03 3.05 -3.62
CA HIS A 30 0.96 4.12 -2.63
C HIS A 30 0.91 5.47 -3.35
N MET A 31 -0.07 6.31 -3.00
CA MET A 31 -0.22 7.64 -3.57
C MET A 31 0.94 8.55 -3.13
N TRP A 32 1.69 9.06 -4.10
CA TRP A 32 2.92 9.83 -3.89
C TRP A 32 2.78 11.29 -4.30
N HIS A 33 3.28 12.19 -3.46
CA HIS A 33 3.35 13.64 -3.66
C HIS A 33 4.83 14.06 -3.68
N PRO A 34 5.37 14.41 -4.87
CA PRO A 34 6.77 14.81 -5.00
C PRO A 34 7.12 16.01 -4.12
N GLY A 35 8.25 15.92 -3.40
CA GLY A 35 8.77 17.01 -2.56
C GLY A 35 8.11 17.14 -1.18
N GLU A 36 7.08 16.36 -0.88
CA GLU A 36 6.39 16.41 0.42
C GLU A 36 7.11 15.58 1.50
N GLU A 37 7.17 16.13 2.72
CA GLU A 37 7.75 15.43 3.87
C GLU A 37 6.94 14.19 4.28
N TRP A 38 5.61 14.29 4.15
CA TRP A 38 4.65 13.26 4.50
C TRP A 38 3.85 12.86 3.27
N GLN A 39 3.66 11.57 3.08
CA GLN A 39 2.92 11.03 1.94
C GLN A 39 1.49 10.70 2.39
N CYS A 40 0.71 10.09 1.51
CA CYS A 40 -0.72 9.85 1.74
C CYS A 40 -0.99 9.14 3.09
N GLY A 41 -1.64 9.82 4.03
CA GLY A 41 -2.00 9.29 5.34
C GLY A 41 -2.76 7.97 5.29
N GLY A 42 -3.82 7.91 4.47
CA GLY A 42 -4.60 6.69 4.28
C GLY A 42 -3.78 5.52 3.72
N CYS A 43 -2.86 5.78 2.78
CA CYS A 43 -1.96 4.75 2.26
C CYS A 43 -0.96 4.27 3.32
N THR A 44 -0.42 5.20 4.11
CA THR A 44 0.51 4.91 5.21
C THR A 44 -0.16 4.09 6.30
N TRP A 45 -1.35 4.49 6.74
CA TRP A 45 -2.15 3.75 7.72
C TRP A 45 -2.58 2.38 7.21
N PHE A 46 -3.06 2.28 5.97
CA PHE A 46 -3.41 1.00 5.35
C PHE A 46 -2.22 0.03 5.34
N SER A 47 -1.08 0.46 4.80
CA SER A 47 0.09 -0.40 4.65
C SER A 47 0.78 -0.75 5.97
N SER A 48 0.59 0.05 7.03
CA SER A 48 1.14 -0.21 8.37
C SER A 48 0.61 -1.52 9.00
N GLN A 49 -0.52 -2.03 8.52
CA GLN A 49 -1.18 -3.23 9.04
C GLN A 49 -0.44 -4.52 8.66
N PHE A 50 0.47 -4.46 7.68
CA PHE A 50 1.14 -5.64 7.13
C PHE A 50 2.61 -5.69 7.54
N THR A 51 2.90 -6.46 8.58
CA THR A 51 4.28 -6.61 9.10
C THR A 51 4.85 -8.02 8.95
N ARG A 52 3.99 -9.03 8.78
CA ARG A 52 4.37 -10.44 8.63
C ARG A 52 3.50 -11.08 7.56
N LEU A 53 4.06 -11.28 6.38
CA LEU A 53 3.35 -11.80 5.21
C LEU A 53 3.92 -13.14 4.74
N ASP A 54 4.79 -13.78 5.54
CA ASP A 54 5.47 -15.02 5.20
C ASP A 54 4.49 -16.16 4.89
N PHE A 55 3.29 -16.11 5.48
CA PHE A 55 2.23 -17.08 5.21
C PHE A 55 1.82 -17.10 3.73
N LEU A 56 1.91 -15.98 3.00
CA LEU A 56 1.57 -15.92 1.58
C LEU A 56 2.44 -16.86 0.73
N ALA A 57 3.64 -17.21 1.20
CA ALA A 57 4.50 -18.17 0.54
C ALA A 57 3.84 -19.55 0.38
N ASN A 58 2.95 -19.96 1.30
CA ASN A 58 2.20 -21.22 1.20
C ASN A 58 1.24 -21.24 0.00
N TRP A 59 0.87 -20.07 -0.52
CA TRP A 59 0.02 -19.90 -1.70
C TRP A 59 0.80 -19.39 -2.91
N ASP A 60 2.13 -19.48 -2.87
CA ASP A 60 3.00 -19.00 -3.95
C ASP A 60 2.75 -17.53 -4.31
N ALA A 61 2.56 -16.71 -3.27
CA ALA A 61 2.21 -15.30 -3.37
C ALA A 61 3.19 -14.38 -2.62
N ARG A 62 3.28 -13.13 -3.08
CA ARG A 62 4.05 -12.04 -2.48
C ARG A 62 3.22 -10.77 -2.47
N PHE A 63 3.47 -9.86 -1.52
CA PHE A 63 2.81 -8.56 -1.46
C PHE A 63 3.85 -7.44 -1.27
N VAL A 64 3.81 -6.43 -2.14
CA VAL A 64 4.77 -5.32 -2.20
C VAL A 64 4.06 -3.96 -2.26
N ILE A 65 4.82 -2.91 -1.99
CA ILE A 65 4.42 -1.52 -2.22
C ILE A 65 5.11 -1.00 -3.48
N VAL A 66 4.38 -0.23 -4.28
CA VAL A 66 4.93 0.51 -5.43
C VAL A 66 4.53 1.98 -5.30
N THR A 67 5.45 2.91 -5.57
CA THR A 67 5.16 4.37 -5.54
C THR A 67 5.56 5.03 -6.87
N GLN A 68 5.11 6.26 -7.10
CA GLN A 68 5.50 7.05 -8.27
C GLN A 68 6.73 7.94 -8.02
N GLY A 69 7.23 7.98 -6.79
CA GLY A 69 8.36 8.83 -6.38
C GLY A 69 9.72 8.20 -6.66
N PRO A 70 10.81 8.98 -6.68
CA PRO A 70 12.17 8.44 -6.77
C PRO A 70 12.42 7.34 -5.73
N ILE A 71 13.08 6.25 -6.14
CA ILE A 71 13.23 5.07 -5.28
C ILE A 71 13.93 5.38 -3.96
N ASP A 72 14.94 6.26 -3.96
CA ASP A 72 15.67 6.63 -2.74
C ASP A 72 14.76 7.36 -1.73
N GLU A 73 13.95 8.30 -2.19
CA GLU A 73 12.96 9.00 -1.35
C GLU A 73 11.90 8.03 -0.81
N ALA A 74 11.45 7.09 -1.64
CA ALA A 74 10.48 6.07 -1.26
C ALA A 74 11.02 5.15 -0.16
N LEU A 75 12.31 4.76 -0.25
CA LEU A 75 12.97 3.93 0.76
C LEU A 75 13.26 4.70 2.06
N ASP A 76 13.58 5.99 1.98
CA ASP A 76 13.69 6.85 3.14
C ASP A 76 12.36 7.01 3.86
N TYR A 77 11.29 7.24 3.10
CA TYR A 77 9.93 7.31 3.63
C TYR A 77 9.51 5.98 4.27
N ARG A 78 9.75 4.84 3.59
CA ARG A 78 9.51 3.49 4.13
C ARG A 78 10.13 3.33 5.53
N ARG A 79 11.39 3.75 5.72
CA ARG A 79 12.07 3.71 7.03
C ARG A 79 11.45 4.68 8.03
N LYS A 80 11.16 5.90 7.59
CA LYS A 80 10.52 6.96 8.42
C LYS A 80 9.20 6.50 9.04
N VAL A 81 8.36 5.79 8.29
CA VAL A 81 7.06 5.27 8.77
C VAL A 81 7.13 3.83 9.30
N GLY A 82 8.31 3.23 9.34
CA GLY A 82 8.50 1.88 9.89
C GLY A 82 7.93 0.74 9.05
N ASN A 83 7.61 0.98 7.76
CA ASN A 83 7.02 -0.03 6.91
C ASN A 83 8.05 -1.14 6.58
N ARG A 84 7.65 -2.40 6.75
CA ARG A 84 8.54 -3.56 6.60
C ARG A 84 8.46 -4.23 5.24
N MET A 85 7.45 -3.92 4.42
CA MET A 85 7.25 -4.54 3.10
C MET A 85 8.37 -4.15 2.12
N PRO A 86 8.58 -4.89 1.02
CA PRO A 86 9.42 -4.46 -0.10
C PRO A 86 8.78 -3.28 -0.86
N TRP A 87 9.58 -2.28 -1.22
CA TRP A 87 9.14 -1.08 -1.95
C TRP A 87 9.85 -0.99 -3.30
N TYR A 88 9.09 -0.61 -4.31
CA TYR A 88 9.57 -0.34 -5.66
C TYR A 88 9.00 0.99 -6.18
N SER A 89 9.57 1.51 -7.24
CA SER A 89 9.16 2.78 -7.85
C SER A 89 8.85 2.65 -9.33
N THR A 90 7.89 3.44 -9.79
CA THR A 90 7.53 3.68 -11.19
C THR A 90 8.00 5.05 -11.70
N ALA A 91 8.88 5.76 -10.99
CA ALA A 91 9.27 7.13 -11.37
C ALA A 91 9.73 7.26 -12.83
N ASN A 92 10.37 6.20 -13.35
CA ASN A 92 10.86 6.12 -14.73
C ASN A 92 10.13 5.02 -15.54
N SER A 93 8.85 4.77 -15.25
CA SER A 93 8.08 3.67 -15.85
C SER A 93 6.61 4.03 -16.04
N ASP A 94 6.05 3.72 -17.21
CA ASP A 94 4.62 3.92 -17.49
C ASP A 94 3.71 2.94 -16.73
N PHE A 95 4.29 1.93 -16.06
CA PHE A 95 3.53 0.92 -15.30
C PHE A 95 2.49 1.52 -14.36
N GLY A 96 2.84 2.60 -13.64
CA GLY A 96 1.92 3.27 -12.71
C GLY A 96 0.65 3.74 -13.40
N ALA A 97 0.75 4.38 -14.57
CA ALA A 97 -0.40 4.83 -15.33
C ALA A 97 -1.27 3.66 -15.80
N ASP A 98 -0.64 2.60 -16.32
CA ASP A 98 -1.35 1.42 -16.86
C ASP A 98 -2.07 0.60 -15.76
N VAL A 99 -1.64 0.72 -14.51
CA VAL A 99 -2.27 0.05 -13.36
C VAL A 99 -3.19 0.94 -12.53
N GLY A 100 -3.52 2.12 -13.06
CA GLY A 100 -4.49 3.04 -12.45
C GLY A 100 -3.93 3.88 -11.29
N ALA A 101 -2.61 4.01 -11.20
CA ALA A 101 -1.90 4.82 -10.22
C ALA A 101 -0.82 5.71 -10.90
N PRO A 102 -1.22 6.61 -11.82
CA PRO A 102 -0.29 7.52 -12.50
C PRO A 102 0.36 8.51 -11.51
N PRO A 103 1.44 9.21 -11.89
CA PRO A 103 1.96 10.34 -11.12
C PRO A 103 0.87 11.36 -10.81
N GLY A 104 0.74 11.76 -9.53
CA GLY A 104 -0.33 12.64 -9.05
C GLY A 104 -1.72 12.01 -9.00
N GLY A 105 -1.86 10.72 -9.33
CA GLY A 105 -3.09 9.95 -9.22
C GLY A 105 -3.33 9.37 -7.83
N GLY A 106 -4.46 8.68 -7.68
CA GLY A 106 -4.82 7.99 -6.44
C GLY A 106 -4.05 6.69 -6.22
N PHE A 107 -4.41 6.00 -5.12
CA PHE A 107 -3.90 4.66 -4.85
C PHE A 107 -4.53 3.62 -5.77
N ALA A 108 -3.89 2.45 -5.87
CA ALA A 108 -4.48 1.26 -6.46
C ALA A 108 -4.05 0.00 -5.71
N LEU A 109 -4.90 -1.01 -5.67
CA LEU A 109 -4.53 -2.38 -5.30
C LEU A 109 -4.64 -3.24 -6.55
N ASN A 110 -3.55 -3.88 -6.93
CA ASN A 110 -3.47 -4.71 -8.14
C ASN A 110 -3.00 -6.12 -7.76
N VAL A 111 -3.55 -7.13 -8.42
CA VAL A 111 -3.11 -8.53 -8.31
C VAL A 111 -2.68 -9.02 -9.67
N PHE A 112 -1.52 -9.67 -9.70
CA PHE A 112 -0.89 -10.17 -10.90
C PHE A 112 -0.57 -11.66 -10.77
N PHE A 113 -0.64 -12.35 -11.91
CA PHE A 113 -0.19 -13.72 -12.10
C PHE A 113 0.97 -13.76 -13.11
N ARG A 114 1.99 -14.57 -12.85
CA ARG A 114 3.16 -14.76 -13.72
C ARG A 114 3.18 -16.18 -14.28
N ASP A 115 3.30 -16.29 -15.59
CA ASP A 115 3.59 -17.53 -16.32
C ASP A 115 4.85 -17.34 -17.19
N GLY A 116 5.95 -18.02 -16.84
CA GLY A 116 7.27 -17.72 -17.39
C GLY A 116 7.61 -16.25 -17.15
N ASP A 117 7.94 -15.50 -18.21
CA ASP A 117 8.17 -14.04 -18.12
C ASP A 117 6.93 -13.20 -18.43
N THR A 118 5.80 -13.84 -18.73
CA THR A 118 4.56 -13.13 -19.04
C THR A 118 3.79 -12.81 -17.75
N VAL A 119 3.44 -11.55 -17.58
CA VAL A 119 2.66 -11.07 -16.43
C VAL A 119 1.25 -10.70 -16.85
N TYR A 120 0.25 -11.19 -16.12
CA TYR A 120 -1.17 -10.89 -16.30
C TYR A 120 -1.68 -10.13 -15.09
N ARG A 121 -2.44 -9.05 -15.30
CA ARG A 121 -3.20 -8.40 -14.24
C ARG A 121 -4.55 -9.13 -14.13
N THR A 122 -4.82 -9.74 -12.98
CA THR A 122 -5.98 -10.61 -12.79
C THR A 122 -7.10 -9.94 -12.00
N TRP A 123 -6.76 -8.97 -11.14
CA TRP A 123 -7.74 -8.23 -10.34
C TRP A 123 -7.18 -6.86 -9.95
N SER A 124 -8.07 -5.88 -9.72
CA SER A 124 -7.68 -4.58 -9.20
C SER A 124 -8.83 -3.76 -8.63
N THR A 125 -8.53 -2.83 -7.75
CA THR A 125 -9.40 -1.69 -7.39
C THR A 125 -8.59 -0.41 -7.21
N THR A 126 -9.17 0.73 -7.52
CA THR A 126 -8.60 2.09 -7.32
C THR A 126 -9.44 2.93 -6.34
N SER A 127 -10.39 2.28 -5.65
CA SER A 127 -11.34 2.92 -4.76
C SER A 127 -11.81 1.92 -3.70
N ARG A 128 -13.11 1.91 -3.39
CA ARG A 128 -13.76 0.95 -2.48
C ARG A 128 -13.43 -0.50 -2.84
N GLY A 129 -13.42 -1.35 -1.82
CA GLY A 129 -13.06 -2.76 -1.92
C GLY A 129 -11.65 -3.04 -1.40
N VAL A 130 -10.78 -2.03 -1.33
CA VAL A 130 -9.47 -2.16 -0.68
C VAL A 130 -9.60 -2.46 0.82
N GLU A 131 -10.70 -2.03 1.44
CA GLU A 131 -10.99 -2.28 2.85
C GLU A 131 -11.13 -3.78 3.16
N GLN A 132 -11.43 -4.62 2.15
CA GLN A 132 -11.55 -6.07 2.33
C GLN A 132 -10.21 -6.75 2.65
N VAL A 133 -9.10 -6.15 2.22
CA VAL A 133 -7.76 -6.66 2.53
C VAL A 133 -7.14 -5.99 3.76
N SER A 134 -7.83 -5.01 4.36
CA SER A 134 -7.43 -4.39 5.62
C SER A 134 -7.73 -5.32 6.80
N HIS A 135 -6.85 -5.29 7.81
CA HIS A 135 -7.08 -5.95 9.10
C HIS A 135 -7.81 -5.05 10.11
N VAL A 136 -7.76 -3.73 9.93
CA VAL A 136 -8.30 -2.77 10.90
C VAL A 136 -9.82 -2.66 10.81
N PHE A 137 -10.39 -2.52 9.61
CA PHE A 137 -11.85 -2.37 9.48
C PHE A 137 -12.65 -3.55 10.03
N PRO A 138 -12.32 -4.83 9.72
CA PRO A 138 -13.03 -5.97 10.30
C PRO A 138 -12.94 -6.03 11.83
N LEU A 139 -11.83 -5.58 12.42
CA LEU A 139 -11.67 -5.53 13.89
C LEU A 139 -12.52 -4.43 14.52
N ILE A 140 -12.58 -3.26 13.89
CA ILE A 140 -13.40 -2.14 14.36
C ILE A 140 -14.89 -2.43 14.19
N ASP A 141 -15.27 -3.09 13.09
CA ASP A 141 -16.67 -3.42 12.77
C ASP A 141 -17.33 -4.36 13.79
N VAL A 142 -16.55 -5.14 14.53
CA VAL A 142 -17.05 -6.02 15.60
C VAL A 142 -17.08 -5.36 16.99
N LEU A 143 -16.59 -4.12 17.12
CA LEU A 143 -16.69 -3.37 18.37
C LEU A 143 -18.13 -2.89 18.61
N PRO A 144 -18.57 -2.72 19.87
CA PRO A 144 -19.94 -2.33 20.18
C PRO A 144 -20.43 -1.03 19.53
N TRP A 145 -19.52 -0.12 19.18
CA TRP A 145 -19.84 1.16 18.53
C TRP A 145 -19.39 1.23 17.06
N GLY A 146 -18.90 0.12 16.50
CA GLY A 146 -18.39 0.08 15.12
C GLY A 146 -17.29 1.12 14.88
N ARG A 147 -17.32 1.72 13.67
CA ARG A 147 -16.32 2.71 13.22
C ARG A 147 -16.56 4.12 13.76
N GLN A 148 -17.75 4.39 14.30
CA GLN A 148 -18.14 5.69 14.86
C GLN A 148 -18.05 6.83 13.83
N GLU A 149 -18.31 6.54 12.56
CA GLU A 149 -18.32 7.55 11.49
C GLU A 149 -19.76 8.05 11.26
N GLU A 150 -19.94 9.36 11.08
CA GLU A 150 -21.26 10.00 10.95
C GLU A 150 -22.13 9.47 9.79
N TRP A 151 -21.53 8.86 8.77
CA TRP A 151 -22.29 8.26 7.67
C TRP A 151 -22.89 6.88 8.02
N GLN A 152 -22.50 6.28 9.14
CA GLN A 152 -23.02 4.99 9.58
C GLN A 152 -24.40 5.14 10.23
N ASP A 153 -25.32 4.26 9.86
CA ASP A 153 -26.61 4.10 10.54
C ASP A 153 -26.37 3.49 11.93
N SER A 154 -26.40 4.33 12.96
CA SER A 154 -26.11 3.97 14.36
C SER A 154 -27.30 4.34 15.26
N PRO A 155 -27.60 3.56 16.32
CA PRO A 155 -28.63 3.91 17.28
C PRO A 155 -28.43 5.30 17.92
N GLU A 156 -29.53 5.91 18.33
CA GLU A 156 -29.52 7.22 18.98
C GLU A 156 -28.59 7.24 20.22
N GLY A 157 -27.78 8.30 20.32
CA GLY A 157 -26.84 8.49 21.44
C GLY A 157 -25.51 7.74 21.32
N TRP A 158 -25.27 6.98 20.24
CA TRP A 158 -23.97 6.35 19.99
C TRP A 158 -22.90 7.41 19.68
N PRO A 159 -21.64 7.19 20.12
CA PRO A 159 -20.56 8.10 19.78
C PRO A 159 -20.31 8.05 18.27
N GLN A 160 -20.34 9.22 17.63
CA GLN A 160 -19.95 9.40 16.23
C GLN A 160 -19.04 10.63 16.10
N SER A 161 -18.25 10.64 15.03
CA SER A 161 -17.37 11.73 14.62
C SER A 161 -17.36 11.84 13.10
N GLU A 162 -16.92 12.98 12.57
CA GLU A 162 -16.73 13.19 11.13
C GLU A 162 -16.00 11.99 10.49
N ALA A 163 -16.48 11.59 9.32
CA ALA A 163 -15.88 10.49 8.57
C ALA A 163 -14.35 10.69 8.42
N TYR A 164 -13.58 9.62 8.56
CA TYR A 164 -12.11 9.63 8.41
C TYR A 164 -11.32 10.38 9.48
N SER A 165 -11.95 11.19 10.34
CA SER A 165 -11.26 12.01 11.36
C SER A 165 -10.46 11.21 12.41
N ARG A 166 -10.79 9.93 12.58
CA ARG A 166 -10.11 9.01 13.51
C ARG A 166 -9.01 8.17 12.85
N TRP A 167 -8.81 8.31 11.55
CA TRP A 167 -7.79 7.54 10.84
C TRP A 167 -6.43 8.18 11.13
N PRO A 168 -5.42 7.42 11.61
CA PRO A 168 -4.07 7.93 11.77
C PRO A 168 -3.53 8.47 10.44
N ASP A 169 -2.84 9.61 10.49
CA ASP A 169 -2.10 10.13 9.35
C ASP A 169 -0.64 9.63 9.39
N SER A 170 0.14 9.91 8.36
CA SER A 170 1.52 9.49 8.21
C SER A 170 2.43 9.86 9.40
N PRO A 171 2.32 11.06 10.02
CA PRO A 171 3.08 11.39 11.24
C PRO A 171 2.72 10.49 12.43
N ASP A 172 1.44 10.13 12.59
CA ASP A 172 0.99 9.27 13.69
C ASP A 172 1.57 7.86 13.54
N ILE A 173 1.57 7.33 12.31
CA ILE A 173 2.17 6.03 12.00
C ILE A 173 3.69 6.05 12.25
N ALA A 174 4.37 7.12 11.84
CA ALA A 174 5.80 7.27 12.11
C ALA A 174 6.12 7.36 13.60
N ALA A 175 5.28 8.02 14.41
CA ALA A 175 5.45 8.05 15.86
C ALA A 175 5.31 6.66 16.50
N LEU A 176 4.44 5.81 15.96
CA LEU A 176 4.19 4.45 16.45
C LEU A 176 5.26 3.44 16.02
N TYR A 177 5.71 3.50 14.75
CA TYR A 177 6.48 2.43 14.13
C TYR A 177 7.78 2.87 13.47
N GLY A 178 7.97 4.17 13.28
CA GLY A 178 9.14 4.74 12.62
C GLY A 178 10.44 4.36 13.31
N GLU A 179 11.51 4.26 12.52
CA GLU A 179 12.84 4.05 13.08
C GLU A 179 13.22 5.26 13.95
N THR A 180 13.43 5.03 15.24
CA THR A 180 13.98 6.06 16.12
C THR A 180 15.39 6.36 15.63
N ARG A 181 15.66 7.60 15.18
CA ARG A 181 17.03 8.02 14.92
C ARG A 181 17.80 7.86 16.23
N ALA A 182 18.77 6.95 16.25
CA ALA A 182 19.79 6.95 17.30
C ALA A 182 20.42 8.35 17.27
N THR A 183 20.34 9.04 18.41
CA THR A 183 20.93 10.36 18.61
C THR A 183 22.44 10.27 18.78
#